data_AF-A0A927YRJ8-F1
#
_entry.id   AF-A0A927YRJ8-F1
#
_cell.length_a   1.000
_cell.length_b   1.000
_cell.length_c   1.000
_cell.angle_alpha   90.00
_cell.angle_beta   90.00
_cell.angle_gamma   90.00
#
_symmetry.space_group_name_H-M   'P 1'
#
loop_
_entity.id
_entity.type
_entity.pdbx_description
1 polymer ?
#
loop_
_entity_poly.entity_id
_entity_poly.type
_entity_poly.pdbx_seq_one_letter_code
_entity_poly.pdbx_strand_id
1 'polypeptide(L)'
;MSLKTNTEVIIDGKIYTLSGYESEEYLQKVATYINNKIAEFKKDEAYRRQSMEVQKALLELNIADDYFKAKKQADSIEAEIDEKDKQLYDLKHELIGTQIKLETASKELETANNQISELQKDIIRLETQLKEKEKKSSSRTSKNTKAEP
;
A
#
# COMPACT_ATOMS: atom_id res chain seq x y z
N MET A 1 -19.64 9.76 -31.14
CA MET A 1 -19.37 11.22 -31.05
C MET A 1 -19.99 11.69 -29.75
N SER A 2 -19.22 12.35 -28.87
CA SER A 2 -19.80 12.96 -27.67
C SER A 2 -20.74 14.09 -28.11
N LEU A 3 -21.98 14.06 -27.64
CA LEU A 3 -22.97 15.09 -27.95
C LEU A 3 -22.59 16.37 -27.20
N LYS A 4 -22.60 17.50 -27.89
CA LYS A 4 -22.39 18.79 -27.23
C LYS A 4 -23.60 19.10 -26.35
N THR A 5 -23.36 19.38 -25.08
CA THR A 5 -24.35 19.89 -24.14
C THR A 5 -24.40 21.40 -24.29
N ASN A 6 -25.61 21.96 -24.41
CA ASN A 6 -25.85 23.39 -24.29
C ASN A 6 -26.61 23.63 -22.98
N THR A 7 -26.16 24.57 -22.17
CA THR A 7 -26.86 24.98 -20.94
C THR A 7 -26.76 26.48 -20.75
N GLU A 8 -27.80 27.06 -20.17
CA GLU A 8 -27.82 28.47 -19.79
C GLU A 8 -27.30 28.62 -18.36
N VAL A 9 -26.33 29.51 -18.19
CA VAL A 9 -25.73 29.83 -16.90
C VAL A 9 -25.85 31.32 -16.63
N ILE A 10 -25.91 31.70 -15.35
CA ILE A 10 -25.89 33.09 -14.93
C ILE A 10 -24.48 33.39 -14.42
N ILE A 11 -23.78 34.34 -15.05
CA ILE A 11 -22.47 34.81 -14.62
C ILE A 11 -22.53 36.33 -14.44
N ASP A 12 -22.23 36.79 -13.23
CA ASP A 12 -22.30 38.21 -12.84
C ASP A 12 -23.65 38.88 -13.19
N GLY A 13 -24.76 38.15 -12.98
CA GLY A 13 -26.11 38.63 -13.27
C GLY A 13 -26.49 38.64 -14.76
N LYS A 14 -25.63 38.15 -15.66
CA LYS A 14 -25.91 38.02 -17.09
C LYS A 14 -26.09 36.55 -17.47
N ILE A 15 -27.05 36.29 -18.35
CA ILE A 15 -27.30 34.94 -18.88
C ILE A 15 -26.35 34.68 -20.04
N TYR A 16 -25.65 33.55 -19.99
CA TYR A 16 -24.77 33.04 -21.03
C TYR A 16 -25.18 31.63 -21.42
N THR A 17 -25.13 31.31 -22.71
CA THR A 17 -25.28 29.93 -23.18
C THR A 17 -23.89 29.31 -23.31
N LEU A 18 -23.59 28.32 -22.47
CA LEU A 18 -22.37 27.53 -22.56
C LEU A 18 -22.62 26.29 -23.41
N SER A 19 -21.71 26.02 -24.35
CA SER A 19 -21.72 24.81 -25.18
C SER A 19 -20.41 24.05 -24.98
N GLY A 20 -20.48 22.78 -24.57
CA GLY A 20 -19.30 21.96 -24.29
C GLY A 20 -19.57 20.46 -24.41
N TYR A 21 -18.53 19.65 -24.17
CA TYR A 21 -18.67 18.19 -24.11
C TYR A 21 -18.91 17.66 -22.69
N GLU A 22 -18.92 18.58 -21.72
CA GLU A 22 -19.15 18.29 -20.31
C GLU A 22 -20.65 18.24 -20.00
N SER A 23 -20.99 17.67 -18.85
CA SER A 23 -22.36 17.66 -18.36
C SER A 23 -22.84 19.08 -18.01
N GLU A 24 -24.15 19.28 -18.07
CA GLU A 24 -24.77 20.52 -17.60
C GLU A 24 -24.40 20.83 -16.15
N GLU A 25 -24.45 19.82 -15.27
CA GLU A 25 -24.07 19.95 -13.86
C GLU A 25 -22.63 20.48 -13.69
N TYR A 26 -21.69 19.98 -14.49
CA TYR A 26 -20.31 20.46 -14.47
C TYR A 26 -20.22 21.91 -14.94
N LEU A 27 -20.88 22.26 -16.04
CA LEU A 27 -20.89 23.64 -16.55
C LEU A 27 -21.53 24.62 -15.56
N GLN A 28 -22.60 24.22 -14.87
CA GLN A 28 -23.21 24.99 -13.77
C GLN A 28 -22.25 25.16 -12.58
N LYS A 29 -21.49 24.10 -12.24
CA LYS A 29 -20.45 24.18 -11.20
C LYS A 29 -19.35 25.16 -11.57
N VAL A 30 -18.90 25.18 -12.82
CA VAL A 30 -17.90 26.14 -13.31
C VAL A 30 -18.45 27.57 -13.22
N ALA A 31 -19.69 27.81 -13.66
CA ALA A 31 -20.33 29.12 -13.54
C ALA A 31 -20.46 29.58 -12.08
N THR A 32 -20.82 28.66 -11.18
CA THR A 32 -20.89 28.92 -9.73
C THR A 32 -19.53 29.30 -9.16
N TYR A 33 -18.46 28.60 -9.54
CA TYR A 33 -17.10 28.94 -9.12
C TYR A 33 -16.68 30.34 -9.60
N ILE A 34 -16.95 30.68 -10.86
CA ILE A 34 -16.67 32.04 -11.40
C ILE A 34 -17.44 33.10 -10.61
N ASN A 35 -18.73 32.88 -10.34
CA ASN A 35 -19.53 33.82 -9.54
C ASN A 35 -18.97 34.02 -8.13
N ASN A 36 -18.51 32.95 -7.49
CA ASN A 36 -17.89 33.05 -6.17
C ASN A 36 -16.60 33.89 -6.22
N LYS A 37 -15.75 33.68 -7.22
CA LYS A 37 -14.55 34.50 -7.43
C LYS A 37 -14.90 35.96 -7.66
N ILE A 38 -15.88 36.25 -8.53
CA ILE A 38 -16.35 37.63 -8.75
C ILE A 38 -16.85 38.24 -7.45
N ALA A 39 -17.64 37.51 -6.66
CA ALA A 39 -18.17 37.99 -5.39
C ALA A 39 -17.06 38.26 -4.36
N GLU A 40 -16.00 37.44 -4.31
CA GLU A 40 -14.82 37.65 -3.46
C GLU A 40 -14.07 38.92 -3.86
N PHE A 41 -13.73 39.07 -5.14
CA PHE A 41 -13.04 40.26 -5.64
C PHE A 41 -13.86 41.54 -5.45
N LYS A 42 -15.19 41.46 -5.62
CA LYS A 42 -16.10 42.58 -5.35
C LYS A 42 -16.16 43.00 -3.88
N LYS A 43 -15.63 42.22 -2.92
CA LYS A 43 -15.50 42.69 -1.52
C LYS A 43 -14.39 43.72 -1.37
N ASP A 44 -13.34 43.63 -2.20
CA ASP A 44 -12.22 44.57 -2.18
C ASP A 44 -12.58 45.90 -2.85
N GLU A 45 -12.46 47.00 -2.11
CA GLU A 45 -12.71 48.34 -2.62
C GLU A 45 -11.69 48.75 -3.69
N ALA A 46 -10.42 48.36 -3.55
CA ALA A 46 -9.38 48.68 -4.51
C ALA A 46 -9.66 48.04 -5.86
N TYR A 47 -10.20 46.82 -5.87
CA TYR A 47 -10.65 46.11 -7.07
C TYR A 47 -11.83 46.83 -7.74
N ARG A 48 -12.87 47.20 -6.97
CA ARG A 48 -14.06 47.87 -7.51
C ARG A 48 -13.76 49.22 -8.17
N ARG A 49 -12.72 49.92 -7.72
CA ARG A 49 -12.28 51.21 -8.26
C ARG A 49 -11.51 51.08 -9.58
N GLN A 50 -11.06 49.88 -9.95
CA GLN A 50 -10.36 49.66 -11.22
C GLN A 50 -11.30 49.74 -12.42
N SER A 51 -10.74 49.96 -13.61
CA SER A 51 -11.49 49.83 -14.86
C SER A 51 -11.99 48.39 -15.06
N MET A 52 -13.05 48.22 -15.83
CA MET A 52 -13.62 46.89 -16.13
C MET A 52 -12.60 45.95 -16.81
N GLU A 53 -11.70 46.50 -17.62
CA GLU A 53 -10.64 45.73 -18.29
C GLU A 53 -9.64 45.16 -17.27
N VAL A 54 -9.18 45.99 -16.34
CA VAL A 54 -8.26 45.56 -15.27
C VAL A 54 -8.94 44.57 -14.33
N GLN A 55 -10.21 44.80 -13.98
CA GLN A 55 -10.98 43.87 -13.15
C GLN A 55 -11.06 42.47 -13.77
N LYS A 56 -11.31 42.39 -15.08
CA LYS A 56 -11.33 41.12 -15.83
C LYS A 56 -9.95 40.47 -15.88
N ALA A 57 -8.91 41.23 -16.24
CA ALA A 57 -7.54 40.71 -16.31
C ALA A 57 -7.07 40.14 -14.96
N LEU A 58 -7.40 40.80 -13.84
CA LEU A 58 -7.07 40.30 -12.50
C LEU A 58 -7.83 39.01 -12.15
N LEU A 59 -9.10 38.91 -12.54
CA LEU A 59 -9.91 37.71 -12.33
C LEU A 59 -9.37 36.53 -13.16
N GLU A 60 -9.07 36.77 -14.44
CA GLU A 60 -8.47 35.78 -15.35
C GLU A 60 -7.12 35.29 -14.83
N LEU A 61 -6.27 36.22 -14.36
CA LEU A 61 -4.98 35.89 -13.76
C LEU A 61 -5.15 35.03 -12.50
N ASN A 62 -6.15 35.33 -11.66
CA ASN A 62 -6.40 34.55 -10.45
C ASN A 62 -6.88 33.13 -10.76
N ILE A 63 -7.77 32.97 -11.74
CA ILE A 63 -8.25 31.64 -12.17
C ILE A 63 -7.09 30.83 -12.79
N ALA A 64 -6.24 31.47 -13.58
CA ALA A 64 -5.05 30.83 -14.13
C ALA A 64 -4.07 30.40 -13.03
N ASP A 65 -3.84 31.25 -12.03
CA ASP A 65 -3.00 30.94 -10.86
C ASP A 65 -3.56 29.74 -10.06
N ASP A 66 -4.87 29.68 -9.83
CA ASP A 66 -5.52 28.51 -9.20
C ASP A 66 -5.24 27.22 -10.01
N TYR A 67 -5.35 27.28 -11.35
CA TYR A 67 -5.01 26.15 -12.22
C TYR A 67 -3.55 25.73 -12.08
N PHE A 68 -2.60 26.67 -12.17
CA PHE A 68 -1.17 26.34 -12.07
C PHE A 68 -0.79 25.81 -10.69
N LYS A 69 -1.40 26.31 -9.61
CA LYS A 69 -1.23 25.78 -8.26
C LYS A 69 -1.75 24.35 -8.14
N ALA A 70 -2.97 24.09 -8.63
CA ALA A 70 -3.54 22.74 -8.63
C ALA A 70 -2.71 21.77 -9.49
N LYS A 71 -2.26 22.21 -10.66
CA LYS A 71 -1.38 21.43 -11.54
C LYS A 71 -0.06 21.08 -10.84
N LYS A 72 0.60 22.06 -10.23
CA LYS A 72 1.85 21.83 -9.49
C LYS A 72 1.67 20.82 -8.35
N GLN A 73 0.53 20.87 -7.64
CA GLN A 73 0.20 19.89 -6.61
C GLN A 73 -0.02 18.50 -7.21
N ALA A 74 -0.75 18.40 -8.33
CA ALA A 74 -0.94 17.14 -9.04
C ALA A 74 0.39 16.55 -9.53
N ASP A 75 1.25 17.35 -10.15
CA ASP A 75 2.58 16.93 -10.62
C ASP A 75 3.45 16.43 -9.44
N SER A 76 3.36 17.07 -8.28
CA SER A 76 4.05 16.64 -7.06
C SER A 76 3.54 15.29 -6.54
N ILE A 77 2.22 15.09 -6.54
CA ILE A 77 1.60 13.84 -6.10
C ILE A 77 1.96 12.71 -7.07
N GLU A 78 1.96 12.98 -8.38
CA GLU A 78 2.35 12.00 -9.40
C GLU A 78 3.80 11.54 -9.19
N ALA A 79 4.73 12.46 -8.93
CA ALA A 79 6.12 12.12 -8.59
C ALA A 79 6.24 11.31 -7.29
N GLU A 80 5.43 11.61 -6.28
CA GLU A 80 5.38 10.83 -5.03
C GLU A 80 4.84 9.42 -5.25
N ILE A 81 3.82 9.26 -6.11
CA ILE A 81 3.26 7.94 -6.48
C ILE A 81 4.33 7.11 -7.18
N ASP A 82 5.04 7.67 -8.17
CA ASP A 82 6.12 6.96 -8.87
C ASP A 82 7.23 6.48 -7.92
N GLU A 83 7.59 7.30 -6.94
CA GLU A 83 8.57 6.93 -5.92
C GLU A 83 8.03 5.83 -4.98
N LYS A 84 6.76 5.92 -4.59
CA LYS A 84 6.10 4.89 -3.76
C LYS A 84 5.97 3.56 -4.49
N ASP A 85 5.72 3.57 -5.78
CA ASP A 85 5.64 2.36 -6.59
C ASP A 85 7.00 1.65 -6.69
N LYS A 86 8.10 2.39 -6.79
CA LYS A 86 9.45 1.82 -6.72
C LYS A 86 9.73 1.20 -5.35
N GLN A 87 9.43 1.92 -4.27
CA GLN A 87 9.61 1.43 -2.90
C GLN A 87 8.77 0.15 -2.65
N LEU A 88 7.54 0.12 -3.16
CA LEU A 88 6.68 -1.05 -3.06
C LEU A 88 7.23 -2.25 -3.84
N TYR A 89 7.78 -2.00 -5.04
CA TYR A 89 8.43 -3.02 -5.84
C TYR A 89 9.62 -3.64 -5.11
N ASP A 90 10.51 -2.81 -4.56
CA ASP A 90 11.68 -3.26 -3.81
C ASP A 90 11.28 -4.07 -2.58
N LEU A 91 10.30 -3.59 -1.80
CA LEU A 91 9.79 -4.28 -0.63
C LEU A 91 9.15 -5.63 -0.99
N LYS A 92 8.42 -5.71 -2.10
CA LYS A 92 7.85 -6.96 -2.60
C LYS A 92 8.96 -7.96 -2.96
N HIS A 93 10.06 -7.49 -3.54
CA HIS A 93 11.19 -8.36 -3.88
C HIS A 93 11.90 -8.88 -2.61
N GLU A 94 12.10 -8.01 -1.62
CA GLU A 94 12.64 -8.40 -0.32
C GLU A 94 11.73 -9.40 0.40
N LEU A 95 10.41 -9.19 0.36
CA LEU A 95 9.42 -10.11 0.93
C LEU A 95 9.52 -11.50 0.29
N ILE A 96 9.62 -11.59 -1.03
CA ILE A 96 9.82 -12.87 -1.72
C ILE A 96 11.13 -13.53 -1.25
N GLY A 97 12.21 -12.75 -1.15
CA GLY A 97 13.51 -13.26 -0.69
C GLY A 97 13.46 -13.81 0.74
N THR A 98 12.77 -13.11 1.65
CA THR A 98 12.57 -13.58 3.02
C THR A 98 11.68 -14.81 3.09
N GLN A 99 10.65 -14.89 2.25
CA GLN A 99 9.75 -16.05 2.18
C GLN A 99 10.47 -17.31 1.68
N ILE A 100 11.36 -17.19 0.70
CA ILE A 100 12.23 -18.30 0.25
C ILE A 100 13.15 -18.75 1.38
N LYS A 101 13.80 -17.82 2.09
CA LYS A 101 14.66 -18.15 3.23
C LYS A 101 13.88 -18.87 4.34
N LEU A 102 12.67 -18.41 4.64
CA LEU A 102 11.79 -19.03 5.62
C LEU A 102 11.41 -20.46 5.22
N GLU A 103 11.08 -20.69 3.94
CA GLU A 103 10.76 -22.02 3.43
C GLU A 103 11.96 -22.97 3.55
N THR A 104 13.17 -22.51 3.20
CA THR A 104 14.41 -23.29 3.36
C THR A 104 14.67 -23.63 4.82
N ALA A 105 14.60 -22.65 5.72
CA ALA A 105 14.79 -22.88 7.16
C ALA A 105 13.74 -23.85 7.73
N SER A 106 12.50 -23.79 7.25
CA SER A 106 11.43 -24.70 7.66
C SER A 106 11.72 -26.14 7.23
N LYS A 107 12.23 -26.33 6.00
CA LYS A 107 12.66 -27.66 5.50
C LYS A 107 13.83 -28.21 6.31
N GLU A 108 14.82 -27.39 6.63
CA GLU A 108 15.95 -27.79 7.49
C GLU A 108 15.51 -28.17 8.90
N LEU A 109 14.52 -27.46 9.45
CA LEU A 109 13.97 -27.77 10.77
C LEU A 109 13.18 -29.09 10.76
N GLU A 110 12.45 -29.37 9.67
CA GLU A 110 11.75 -30.64 9.49
C GLU A 110 12.72 -31.82 9.40
N THR A 111 13.82 -31.69 8.64
CA THR A 111 14.84 -32.74 8.54
C THR A 111 15.55 -32.99 9.87
N ALA A 112 15.90 -31.93 10.60
CA ALA A 112 16.49 -32.04 11.93
C ALA A 112 15.54 -32.74 12.92
N ASN A 113 14.24 -32.41 12.91
CA ASN A 113 13.24 -33.08 13.74
C ASN A 113 13.11 -34.58 13.42
N ASN A 114 13.15 -34.94 12.14
CA ASN A 114 13.13 -36.34 11.73
C ASN A 114 14.38 -37.09 12.23
N GLN A 115 15.57 -36.50 12.11
CA GLN A 115 16.80 -37.09 12.64
C GLN A 115 16.75 -37.26 14.17
N ILE A 116 16.22 -36.27 14.90
CA ILE A 116 16.02 -36.38 16.35
C ILE A 116 15.11 -37.55 16.70
N SER A 117 14.00 -37.73 15.97
CA SER A 117 13.06 -38.83 16.16
C SER A 117 13.71 -40.20 15.92
N GLU A 118 14.55 -40.33 14.89
CA GLU A 118 15.30 -41.57 14.63
C GLU A 118 16.31 -41.86 15.73
N LEU A 119 17.12 -40.88 16.12
CA LEU A 119 18.09 -41.02 17.20
C LEU A 119 17.42 -41.39 18.52
N GLN A 120 16.24 -40.83 18.82
CA GLN A 120 15.46 -41.21 20.00
C GLN A 120 15.03 -42.68 19.97
N LYS A 121 14.61 -43.22 18.81
CA LYS A 121 14.27 -44.64 18.66
C LYS A 121 15.50 -45.53 18.87
N ASP A 122 16.65 -45.13 18.32
CA ASP A 122 17.90 -45.87 18.48
C ASP A 122 18.38 -45.89 19.93
N ILE A 123 18.28 -44.76 20.65
CA ILE A 123 18.57 -44.70 22.09
C ILE A 123 17.70 -45.70 22.86
N ILE A 124 16.38 -45.69 22.66
CA ILE A 124 15.46 -46.63 23.34
C ILE A 124 15.83 -48.09 23.03
N ARG A 125 16.16 -48.39 21.77
CA ARG A 125 16.57 -49.73 21.33
C ARG A 125 17.86 -50.18 22.03
N LEU A 126 18.87 -49.31 22.07
CA LEU A 126 20.16 -49.59 22.71
C LEU A 126 20.01 -49.75 24.23
N GLU A 127 19.24 -48.89 24.89
CA GLU A 127 18.93 -49.00 26.32
C GLU A 127 18.23 -50.32 26.66
N THR A 128 17.29 -50.75 25.82
CA THR A 128 16.59 -52.03 25.97
C THR A 128 17.57 -53.21 25.85
N GLN A 129 18.44 -53.19 24.84
CA GLN A 129 19.46 -54.23 24.65
C GLN A 129 20.47 -54.29 25.81
N LEU A 130 20.86 -53.14 26.36
CA LEU A 130 21.74 -53.08 27.53
C LEU A 130 21.06 -53.71 28.76
N LYS A 131 19.81 -53.35 29.06
CA LYS A 131 19.04 -53.95 30.15
C LYS A 131 18.90 -55.47 30.00
N GLU A 132 18.70 -55.97 28.78
CA GLU A 132 18.65 -57.41 28.53
C GLU A 132 19.99 -58.10 28.76
N LYS A 133 21.10 -57.50 28.33
CA LYS A 133 22.45 -58.01 28.59
C LYS A 133 22.77 -58.04 30.08
N GLU A 134 22.39 -57.00 30.83
CA GLU A 134 22.55 -56.94 32.29
C GLU A 134 21.73 -58.02 33.02
N LYS A 135 20.49 -58.29 32.57
CA LYS A 135 19.70 -59.43 33.09
C LYS A 135 20.34 -60.79 32.75
N LYS A 136 20.92 -60.94 31.57
CA LYS A 136 21.62 -62.17 31.17
C LYS A 136 22.96 -62.36 31.90
N SER A 137 23.67 -61.29 32.24
CA SER A 137 24.90 -61.37 33.02
C SER A 137 24.61 -61.71 34.48
N SER A 138 23.67 -61.00 35.13
CA SER A 138 23.26 -61.29 36.52
C SER A 138 22.72 -62.70 36.74
N SER A 139 21.96 -63.24 35.77
CA SER A 139 21.50 -64.63 35.83
C SER A 139 22.62 -65.67 35.65
N ARG A 140 23.67 -65.37 34.87
CA ARG A 140 24.87 -66.23 34.76
C ARG A 140 25.72 -66.22 36.03
N THR A 141 25.89 -65.07 36.69
CA THR A 141 26.65 -64.98 37.96
C THR A 141 25.94 -65.71 39.11
N SER A 142 24.60 -65.77 39.11
CA SER A 142 23.82 -66.55 40.10
C SER A 142 23.89 -68.08 39.89
N LYS A 143 24.18 -68.53 38.67
CA LYS A 143 24.36 -69.96 38.36
C LYS A 143 25.77 -70.46 38.69
N ASN A 144 26.79 -69.61 38.54
CA ASN A 144 28.17 -69.97 38.91
C ASN A 144 28.42 -70.02 40.42
N THR A 145 27.65 -69.30 41.24
CA THR A 145 27.78 -69.32 42.72
C THR A 145 27.06 -70.51 43.38
N LYS A 146 26.29 -71.30 42.63
CA LYS A 146 25.66 -72.56 43.09
C LYS A 146 26.43 -73.82 42.66
N ALA A 147 27.60 -73.67 42.05
CA ALA A 147 28.35 -74.76 41.42
C ALA A 147 29.80 -74.94 41.95
N GLU A 148 30.16 -74.32 43.08
CA GLU A 148 31.36 -74.69 43.83
C GLU A 148 30.96 -75.45 45.11
N PRO A 149 31.73 -76.50 45.49
CA PRO A 149 31.28 -77.62 46.33
C PRO A 149 30.99 -77.29 47.79
#